data_AF-A0A1Q8TR41-F1
#
_entry.id   AF-A0A1Q8TR41-F1
#
_cell.length_a   1.000
_cell.length_b   1.000
_cell.length_c   1.000
_cell.angle_alpha   90.00
_cell.angle_beta   90.00
_cell.angle_gamma   90.00
#
_symmetry.space_group_name_H-M   'P 1'
#
loop_
_entity.id
_entity.type
_entity.pdbx_description
1 polymer ?
#
loop_
_entity_poly.entity_id
_entity_poly.type
_entity_poly.pdbx_seq_one_letter_code
_entity_poly.pdbx_strand_id
1 'polypeptide(L)'
;MTIRAYPPAPRHLRAACVHPSGHLTSHGSRTTLQVYLDDGLVYRNDADGYRLPAEVAQEQGVGPYVITGAGRRAILNDSQLAAIDSADEGSALREVSWPTAAALARLGLVEYRDADDVPQPTDGDDGRSGPKHRPFLTPAGVEAARAAEPQS
;
A
#
# COMPACT_ATOMS: atom_id res chain seq x y z
N MET A 1 -2.59 -18.63 -21.21
CA MET A 1 -2.10 -17.65 -20.22
C MET A 1 -2.95 -17.80 -18.97
N THR A 2 -2.38 -18.34 -17.89
CA THR A 2 -3.04 -18.41 -16.59
C THR A 2 -3.08 -17.01 -16.01
N ILE A 3 -4.29 -16.48 -15.79
CA ILE A 3 -4.49 -15.25 -15.02
C ILE A 3 -4.00 -15.56 -13.61
N ARG A 4 -2.78 -15.14 -13.26
CA ARG A 4 -2.28 -15.24 -11.89
C ARG A 4 -3.17 -14.27 -11.10
N ALA A 5 -4.13 -14.79 -10.34
CA ALA A 5 -4.92 -14.03 -9.39
C ALA A 5 -3.97 -13.56 -8.29
N TYR A 6 -3.26 -12.49 -8.59
CA TYR A 6 -2.24 -11.92 -7.76
C TYR A 6 -2.88 -10.95 -6.77
N PRO A 7 -2.42 -10.90 -5.52
CA PRO A 7 -1.65 -11.90 -4.79
C PRO A 7 -2.55 -13.03 -4.21
N PRO A 8 -2.04 -14.23 -3.88
CA PRO A 8 -2.83 -15.42 -3.52
C PRO A 8 -3.65 -15.32 -2.21
N ALA A 9 -3.40 -14.33 -1.35
CA ALA A 9 -4.25 -14.04 -0.19
C ALA A 9 -4.19 -12.53 0.18
N PRO A 10 -4.78 -11.66 -0.67
CA PRO A 10 -4.56 -10.22 -0.64
C PRO A 10 -5.04 -9.56 0.66
N ARG A 11 -5.93 -10.23 1.41
CA ARG A 11 -6.38 -9.81 2.74
C ARG A 11 -5.23 -9.57 3.73
N HIS A 12 -4.16 -10.36 3.65
CA HIS A 12 -3.01 -10.25 4.55
C HIS A 12 -2.22 -8.97 4.24
N LEU A 13 -2.00 -8.71 2.95
CA LEU A 13 -1.34 -7.48 2.51
C LEU A 13 -2.22 -6.25 2.75
N ARG A 14 -3.54 -6.36 2.58
CA ARG A 14 -4.49 -5.29 2.97
C ARG A 14 -4.41 -4.96 4.47
N ALA A 15 -4.35 -5.98 5.32
CA ALA A 15 -4.18 -5.78 6.76
C ALA A 15 -2.83 -5.14 7.11
N ALA A 16 -1.75 -5.54 6.44
CA ALA A 16 -0.44 -4.93 6.62
C ALA A 16 -0.40 -3.48 6.09
N CYS A 17 -1.10 -3.18 5.00
CA CYS A 17 -1.19 -1.85 4.40
C CYS A 17 -1.76 -0.82 5.38
N VAL A 18 -2.77 -1.20 6.17
CA VAL A 18 -3.40 -0.34 7.18
C VAL A 18 -2.68 -0.34 8.53
N HIS A 19 -1.66 -1.18 8.70
CA HIS A 19 -0.89 -1.23 9.95
C HIS A 19 0.05 -0.01 10.01
N PRO A 20 0.15 0.72 11.15
CA PRO A 20 0.98 1.93 11.26
C PRO A 20 2.45 1.72 10.83
N SER A 21 3.01 0.56 11.18
CA SER A 21 4.38 0.16 10.81
C SER A 21 4.46 -0.76 9.57
N GLY A 22 3.35 -0.98 8.86
CA GLY A 22 3.33 -1.88 7.68
C GLY A 22 3.51 -3.36 7.99
N HIS A 23 3.32 -3.79 9.25
CA HIS A 23 3.60 -5.16 9.67
C HIS A 23 2.54 -6.14 9.17
N LEU A 24 3.01 -7.30 8.70
CA LEU A 24 2.17 -8.44 8.36
C LEU A 24 1.74 -9.15 9.64
N THR A 25 0.56 -8.81 10.16
CA THR A 25 0.01 -9.37 11.41
C THR A 25 -0.46 -10.82 11.26
N SER A 26 -0.68 -11.28 10.03
CA SER A 26 -1.00 -12.65 9.67
C SER A 26 -0.66 -12.87 8.20
N HIS A 27 -0.10 -14.03 7.85
CA HIS A 27 0.31 -14.36 6.47
C HIS A 27 -0.20 -15.72 5.97
N GLY A 28 -1.04 -16.39 6.76
CA GLY A 28 -1.54 -17.73 6.44
C GLY A 28 -0.42 -18.77 6.48
N SER A 29 -0.24 -19.50 5.38
CA SER A 29 0.73 -20.61 5.30
C SER A 29 2.17 -20.14 5.04
N ARG A 30 3.15 -20.98 5.38
CA ARG A 30 4.57 -20.76 5.03
C ARG A 30 4.77 -20.57 3.52
N THR A 31 4.02 -21.30 2.70
CA THR A 31 4.04 -21.19 1.23
C THR A 31 3.52 -19.84 0.74
N THR A 32 2.41 -19.36 1.29
CA THR A 32 1.87 -18.02 0.97
C THR A 32 2.88 -16.93 1.29
N LEU A 33 3.53 -17.04 2.45
CA LEU A 33 4.56 -16.10 2.86
C LEU A 33 5.79 -16.13 1.94
N GLN A 34 6.21 -17.32 1.50
CA GLN A 34 7.33 -17.44 0.54
C GLN A 34 7.01 -16.73 -0.76
N VAL A 35 5.79 -16.90 -1.30
CA VAL A 35 5.37 -16.20 -2.53
C VAL A 35 5.44 -14.68 -2.35
N TYR A 36 5.04 -14.15 -1.18
CA TYR A 36 5.16 -12.71 -0.93
C TYR A 36 6.60 -12.21 -0.87
N LEU A 37 7.52 -13.03 -0.35
CA LEU A 37 8.94 -12.70 -0.31
C LEU A 37 9.55 -12.76 -1.72
N ASP A 38 9.29 -13.85 -2.46
CA ASP A 38 9.79 -14.08 -3.81
C ASP A 38 9.32 -12.99 -4.78
N ASP A 39 8.05 -12.58 -4.68
CA ASP A 39 7.47 -11.53 -5.51
C ASP A 39 7.79 -10.11 -4.95
N GLY A 40 8.62 -9.98 -3.91
CA GLY A 40 9.08 -8.70 -3.35
C GLY A 40 8.00 -7.85 -2.68
N LEU A 41 6.85 -8.45 -2.35
CA LEU A 41 5.70 -7.78 -1.74
C LEU A 41 5.88 -7.47 -0.26
N VAL A 42 6.68 -8.30 0.40
CA VAL A 42 7.06 -8.13 1.80
C VAL A 42 8.55 -8.36 1.94
N TYR A 43 9.10 -7.94 3.06
CA TYR A 43 10.47 -8.26 3.43
C TYR A 43 10.57 -8.52 4.92
N ARG A 44 11.73 -9.04 5.34
CA ARG A 44 12.08 -9.21 6.74
C ARG A 44 13.54 -8.85 6.93
N ASN A 45 13.85 -8.34 8.11
CA ASN A 45 15.22 -7.96 8.45
C ASN A 45 15.90 -9.03 9.31
N ASP A 46 17.22 -8.99 9.38
CA ASP A 46 17.98 -9.68 10.42
C ASP A 46 18.05 -8.84 11.72
N ALA A 47 18.88 -9.28 12.66
CA ALA A 47 19.05 -8.61 13.95
C ALA A 47 19.68 -7.21 13.84
N ASP A 48 20.46 -6.95 12.78
CA ASP A 48 21.15 -5.68 12.55
C ASP A 48 20.31 -4.70 11.69
N GLY A 49 19.10 -5.13 11.31
CA GLY A 49 18.18 -4.33 10.49
C GLY A 49 18.44 -4.43 8.99
N TYR A 50 19.31 -5.35 8.55
CA TYR A 50 19.55 -5.58 7.13
C TYR A 50 18.39 -6.37 6.50
N ARG A 51 17.92 -5.91 5.34
CA ARG A 51 16.85 -6.58 4.59
C ARG A 51 17.36 -7.89 4.00
N LEU A 52 16.80 -9.01 4.47
CA LEU A 52 17.19 -10.33 4.02
C LEU A 52 16.66 -10.66 2.62
N PRO A 53 17.43 -11.42 1.82
CA PRO A 53 16.95 -12.08 0.61
C PRO A 53 15.76 -13.01 0.89
N ALA A 54 14.88 -13.19 -0.09
CA ALA A 54 13.64 -13.96 0.04
C ALA A 54 13.88 -15.42 0.48
N GLU A 55 14.99 -16.01 0.01
CA GLU A 55 15.36 -17.40 0.22
C GLU A 55 15.68 -17.70 1.69
N VAL A 56 16.19 -16.71 2.42
CA VAL A 56 16.65 -16.87 3.81
C VAL A 56 15.79 -16.12 4.83
N ALA A 57 14.96 -15.17 4.38
CA ALA A 57 14.15 -14.30 5.24
C ALA A 57 13.24 -15.07 6.22
N GLN A 58 12.74 -16.24 5.84
CA GLN A 58 11.89 -17.04 6.72
C GLN A 58 12.63 -17.71 7.86
N GLU A 59 13.89 -18.08 7.65
CA GLU A 59 14.69 -18.87 8.60
C GLU A 59 15.59 -17.99 9.45
N GLN A 60 16.16 -16.95 8.85
CA GLN A 60 17.17 -16.09 9.48
C GLN A 60 16.59 -14.74 9.93
N GLY A 61 15.35 -14.43 9.54
CA GLY A 61 14.72 -13.16 9.87
C GLY A 61 14.42 -13.00 11.36
N VAL A 62 14.59 -11.78 11.84
CA VAL A 62 14.25 -11.33 13.18
C VAL A 62 13.13 -10.29 13.08
N GLY A 63 12.18 -10.33 14.02
CA GLY A 63 11.06 -9.39 14.03
C GLY A 63 9.99 -9.67 12.97
N PRO A 64 9.13 -8.67 12.68
CA PRO A 64 7.97 -8.83 11.80
C PRO A 64 8.35 -8.80 10.32
N TYR A 65 7.47 -9.37 9.48
CA TYR A 65 7.49 -9.08 8.04
C TYR A 65 6.83 -7.72 7.79
N VAL A 66 7.38 -6.96 6.86
CA VAL A 66 6.92 -5.62 6.53
C VAL A 66 6.52 -5.56 5.06
N ILE A 67 5.35 -4.99 4.77
CA ILE A 67 4.87 -4.80 3.39
C ILE A 67 5.68 -3.73 2.67
N THR A 68 5.98 -3.94 1.39
CA THR A 68 6.69 -2.98 0.52
C THR A 68 5.71 -2.07 -0.23
N GLY A 69 6.23 -1.06 -0.93
CA GLY A 69 5.45 -0.31 -1.93
C GLY A 69 4.82 -1.24 -2.98
N ALA A 70 5.58 -2.21 -3.49
CA ALA A 70 5.07 -3.21 -4.43
C ALA A 70 3.93 -4.06 -3.81
N GLY A 71 4.05 -4.44 -2.53
CA GLY A 71 2.99 -5.14 -1.80
C GLY A 71 1.71 -4.33 -1.67
N ARG A 72 1.83 -3.02 -1.40
CA ARG A 72 0.68 -2.09 -1.36
C ARG A 72 0.05 -1.90 -2.73
N ARG A 73 0.86 -1.81 -3.78
CA ARG A 73 0.39 -1.68 -5.16
C ARG A 73 -0.33 -2.94 -5.64
N ALA A 74 0.17 -4.11 -5.27
CA ALA A 74 -0.36 -5.42 -5.70
C ALA A 74 -1.81 -5.70 -5.29
N ILE A 75 -2.32 -5.05 -4.24
CA ILE A 75 -3.69 -5.25 -3.73
C ILE A 75 -4.72 -4.28 -4.32
N LEU A 76 -4.28 -3.38 -5.19
CA LEU A 76 -5.09 -2.35 -5.82
C LEU A 76 -5.72 -2.88 -7.11
N ASN A 77 -6.93 -2.40 -7.42
CA ASN A 77 -7.54 -2.58 -8.73
C ASN A 77 -7.09 -1.50 -9.72
N ASP A 78 -7.44 -1.66 -10.99
CA ASP A 78 -7.01 -0.76 -12.08
C ASP A 78 -7.37 0.71 -11.82
N SER A 79 -8.56 0.98 -11.29
CA SER A 79 -8.99 2.35 -10.98
C SER A 79 -8.19 2.96 -9.82
N GLN A 80 -7.82 2.15 -8.83
CA GLN A 80 -6.97 2.58 -7.72
C GLN A 80 -5.52 2.79 -8.16
N LEU A 81 -5.00 1.93 -9.05
CA LEU A 81 -3.68 2.07 -9.66
C LEU A 81 -3.60 3.37 -10.48
N ALA A 82 -4.54 3.58 -11.39
CA ALA A 82 -4.63 4.81 -12.18
C ALA A 82 -4.74 6.06 -11.30
N ALA A 83 -5.48 5.98 -10.18
CA ALA A 83 -5.56 7.08 -9.23
C ALA A 83 -4.19 7.38 -8.61
N ILE A 84 -3.50 6.42 -8.01
CA ILE A 84 -2.20 6.70 -7.36
C ILE A 84 -1.12 7.15 -8.36
N ASP A 85 -1.20 6.67 -9.61
CA ASP A 85 -0.28 7.06 -10.68
C ASP A 85 -0.58 8.47 -11.24
N SER A 86 -1.76 9.03 -10.94
CA SER A 86 -2.16 10.39 -11.35
C SER A 86 -1.66 11.50 -10.42
N ALA A 87 -1.00 11.12 -9.31
CA ALA A 87 -0.52 12.08 -8.32
C ALA A 87 0.48 13.06 -8.94
N ASP A 88 0.35 14.34 -8.61
CA ASP A 88 1.32 15.35 -9.04
C ASP A 88 2.58 15.36 -8.17
N GLU A 89 3.52 16.26 -8.48
CA GLU A 89 4.76 16.44 -7.72
C GLU A 89 4.51 16.73 -6.23
N GLY A 90 3.37 17.34 -5.90
CA GLY A 90 2.91 17.60 -4.54
C GLY A 90 2.16 16.43 -3.91
N SER A 91 2.17 15.24 -4.53
CA SER A 91 1.44 14.04 -4.12
C SER A 91 -0.09 14.17 -4.18
N ALA A 92 -0.62 15.24 -4.74
CA ALA A 92 -2.05 15.47 -4.79
C ALA A 92 -2.67 14.68 -5.96
N LEU A 93 -3.75 13.93 -5.68
CA LEU A 93 -4.45 13.19 -6.73
C LEU A 93 -5.23 14.15 -7.64
N ARG A 94 -5.41 13.77 -8.92
CA ARG A 94 -6.13 14.56 -9.94
C ARG A 94 -7.33 13.78 -10.46
N GLU A 95 -8.51 14.41 -10.45
CA GLU A 95 -9.74 13.88 -11.08
C GLU A 95 -10.14 12.46 -10.65
N VAL A 96 -9.81 12.07 -9.41
CA VAL A 96 -10.14 10.75 -8.86
C VAL A 96 -11.57 10.74 -8.35
N SER A 97 -12.35 9.74 -8.76
CA SER A 97 -13.71 9.56 -8.23
C SER A 97 -13.70 9.40 -6.71
N TRP A 98 -14.69 9.97 -6.04
CA TRP A 98 -14.78 9.89 -4.59
C TRP A 98 -14.72 8.46 -4.04
N PRO A 99 -15.45 7.47 -4.60
CA PRO A 99 -15.36 6.08 -4.12
C PRO A 99 -13.93 5.51 -4.18
N THR A 100 -13.16 5.85 -5.23
CA THR A 100 -11.76 5.42 -5.36
C THR A 100 -10.87 6.08 -4.32
N ALA A 101 -10.99 7.39 -4.13
CA ALA A 101 -10.23 8.12 -3.11
C ALA A 101 -10.55 7.61 -1.69
N ALA A 102 -11.83 7.39 -1.37
CA ALA A 102 -12.25 6.84 -0.09
C ALA A 102 -11.74 5.41 0.13
N ALA A 103 -11.71 4.58 -0.91
CA ALA A 103 -11.15 3.24 -0.81
C ALA A 103 -9.63 3.26 -0.57
N LEU A 104 -8.89 4.16 -1.21
CA LEU A 104 -7.45 4.36 -0.97
C LEU A 104 -7.17 4.92 0.44
N ALA A 105 -8.01 5.83 0.91
CA ALA A 105 -7.90 6.38 2.27
C ALA A 105 -8.10 5.30 3.35
N ARG A 106 -9.06 4.38 3.14
CA ARG A 106 -9.23 3.21 4.03
C ARG A 106 -8.03 2.26 4.03
N LEU A 107 -7.19 2.29 3.00
CA LEU A 107 -5.93 1.54 2.93
C LEU A 107 -4.75 2.32 3.54
N GLY A 108 -4.95 3.56 4.00
CA GLY A 108 -3.89 4.42 4.51
C GLY A 108 -2.92 4.92 3.44
N LEU A 109 -3.26 4.75 2.15
CA LEU A 109 -2.42 5.20 1.03
C LEU A 109 -2.68 6.66 0.67
N VAL A 110 -3.81 7.18 1.10
CA VAL A 110 -4.27 8.54 0.82
C VAL A 110 -4.79 9.14 2.12
N GLU A 111 -4.59 10.43 2.29
CA GLU A 111 -5.25 11.23 3.30
C GLU A 111 -5.88 12.47 2.66
N TYR A 112 -6.96 12.96 3.24
CA TYR A 112 -7.57 14.21 2.81
C TYR A 112 -6.90 15.37 3.56
N ARG A 113 -6.63 16.46 2.85
CA ARG A 113 -6.09 17.68 3.45
C ARG A 113 -6.89 18.90 3.04
N ASP A 114 -6.99 19.86 3.95
CA ASP A 114 -7.58 21.17 3.67
C ASP A 114 -6.58 22.11 2.97
N ALA A 115 -6.96 23.38 2.80
CA ALA A 115 -6.14 24.37 2.11
C ALA A 115 -4.85 24.74 2.86
N ASP A 116 -4.78 24.44 4.16
CA ASP A 116 -3.63 24.70 5.03
C ASP A 116 -2.75 23.44 5.21
N ASP A 117 -2.97 22.41 4.38
CA ASP A 117 -2.26 21.11 4.38
C ASP A 117 -2.48 20.29 5.67
N VAL A 118 -3.53 20.59 6.44
CA VAL A 118 -3.85 19.85 7.66
C VAL A 118 -4.59 18.55 7.31
N PRO A 119 -4.16 17.37 7.83
CA PRO A 119 -4.87 16.12 7.63
C PRO A 119 -6.28 16.14 8.24
N GLN A 120 -7.26 15.80 7.42
CA GLN A 120 -8.68 15.78 7.77
C GLN A 120 -9.21 14.36 7.60
N PRO A 121 -9.19 13.53 8.65
CA PRO A 121 -9.48 12.10 8.54
C PRO A 121 -10.93 11.77 8.16
N THR A 122 -11.86 12.73 8.21
CA THR A 122 -13.31 12.50 8.02
C THR A 122 -13.97 13.19 6.83
N ASP A 123 -13.29 13.94 5.98
CA ASP A 123 -13.98 14.87 5.06
C ASP A 123 -13.96 14.46 3.58
N GLY A 124 -14.42 13.24 3.33
CA GLY A 124 -14.73 12.77 1.99
C GLY A 124 -16.19 12.97 1.55
N ASP A 125 -17.17 12.86 2.44
CA ASP A 125 -18.59 13.07 2.13
C ASP A 125 -19.37 13.10 3.44
N ASP A 126 -19.97 14.23 3.79
CA ASP A 126 -20.90 14.31 4.93
C ASP A 126 -22.31 13.81 4.59
N GLY A 127 -22.48 13.24 3.39
CA GLY A 127 -23.75 12.79 2.82
C GLY A 127 -24.64 13.94 2.35
N ARG A 128 -24.16 15.19 2.42
CA ARG A 128 -24.92 16.40 2.07
C ARG A 128 -24.23 17.28 1.02
N SER A 129 -22.91 17.38 1.06
CA SER A 129 -22.15 18.37 0.27
C SER A 129 -21.03 17.78 -0.58
N GLY A 130 -20.79 16.46 -0.49
CA GLY A 130 -19.70 15.79 -1.21
C GLY A 130 -18.31 16.07 -0.60
N PRO A 131 -17.23 15.67 -1.30
CA PRO A 131 -15.85 15.83 -0.82
C PRO A 131 -15.44 17.28 -0.68
N LYS A 132 -15.09 17.68 0.56
CA LYS A 132 -14.64 19.04 0.90
C LYS A 132 -13.14 19.21 0.74
N HIS A 133 -12.39 18.12 0.80
CA HIS A 133 -10.93 18.15 0.89
C HIS A 133 -10.29 17.33 -0.22
N ARG A 134 -9.11 17.78 -0.64
CA ARG A 134 -8.39 17.15 -1.73
C ARG A 134 -7.63 15.94 -1.17
N PRO A 135 -7.63 14.79 -1.87
CA PRO A 135 -6.84 13.64 -1.45
C PRO A 135 -5.37 13.76 -1.91
N PHE A 136 -4.46 13.42 -1.00
CA PHE A 136 -3.01 13.39 -1.20
C PHE A 136 -2.47 12.01 -0.86
N LEU A 137 -1.44 11.56 -1.57
CA LEU A 137 -0.73 10.33 -1.18
C LEU A 137 -0.04 10.53 0.17
N THR A 138 -0.18 9.52 1.04
CA THR A 138 0.65 9.39 2.24
C THR A 138 2.05 8.89 1.85
N PRO A 139 3.04 8.86 2.77
CA PRO A 139 4.33 8.24 2.48
C PRO A 139 4.20 6.79 1.95
N ALA A 140 3.27 6.01 2.51
CA ALA A 140 2.97 4.66 2.04
C ALA A 140 2.35 4.64 0.63
N GLY A 141 1.51 5.63 0.31
CA GLY A 141 0.98 5.84 -1.04
C GLY A 141 2.06 6.18 -2.06
N VAL A 142 3.01 7.05 -1.69
CA VAL A 142 4.16 7.41 -2.53
C VAL A 142 5.04 6.19 -2.82
N GLU A 143 5.33 5.36 -1.81
CA GLU A 143 6.06 4.11 -2.02
C GLU A 143 5.33 3.16 -2.99
N ALA A 144 3.99 3.09 -2.90
CA ALA A 144 3.17 2.27 -3.80
C ALA A 144 3.16 2.81 -5.24
N ALA A 145 3.15 4.14 -5.41
CA ALA A 145 3.24 4.78 -6.73
C ALA A 145 4.60 4.53 -7.37
N ARG A 146 5.70 4.73 -6.63
CA ARG A 146 7.07 4.49 -7.11
C ARG A 146 7.36 3.05 -7.50
N ALA A 147 6.66 2.08 -6.90
CA ALA A 147 6.80 0.67 -7.26
C ALA A 147 6.31 0.34 -8.69
N ALA A 148 5.68 1.29 -9.40
CA ALA A 148 5.37 1.18 -10.82
C ALA A 148 6.61 1.31 -11.73
N GLU A 149 7.62 2.03 -11.26
CA GLU A 149 8.83 2.30 -12.04
C GLU A 149 9.76 1.08 -11.96
N PRO A 150 10.21 0.52 -13.10
CA PRO A 150 11.24 -0.50 -13.06
C PRO A 150 12.47 0.09 -12.37
N GLN A 151 13.00 -0.63 -11.38
CA GLN A 151 14.31 -0.31 -10.81
C GLN A 151 15.33 -0.42 -11.95
N SER A 152 15.73 0.73 -12.48
CA SER A 152 16.76 0.88 -13.51
C SER A 152 18.13 0.47 -13.00
#